data_AF-A0A382YLT1-F1
#
_entry.id   AF-A0A382YLT1-F1
#
_cell.length_a   1.000
_cell.length_b   1.000
_cell.length_c   1.000
_cell.angle_alpha   90.00
_cell.angle_beta   90.00
_cell.angle_gamma   90.00
#
_symmetry.space_group_name_H-M   'P 1'
#
loop_
_entity.id
_entity.type
_entity.pdbx_description
1 polymer ?
#
loop_
_entity_poly.entity_id
_entity_poly.type
_entity_poly.pdbx_seq_one_letter_code
_entity_poly.pdbx_strand_id
1 'polypeptide(L)'
;VKKPFFGGWMSMGSALLAGLLCIPTLIILAHLFVPMGDTWNHLVNTVLVRYLSNTALLALGVGLVGLTIGAVTAWLCAIFRFPGHGILHWALLLPLAVPTYATAFSYAGLCEFSG
;
A
#
# COMPACT_ATOMS: atom_id res chain seq x y z
N VAL A 1 -36.87 0.71 -1.86
CA VAL A 1 -35.57 0.95 -1.18
C VAL A 1 -35.61 0.23 0.17
N LYS A 2 -35.07 -0.99 0.26
CA LYS A 2 -35.06 -1.78 1.52
C LYS A 2 -33.89 -1.29 2.38
N LYS A 3 -34.18 -0.65 3.52
CA LYS A 3 -33.16 -0.34 4.54
C LYS A 3 -32.62 -1.67 5.09
N PRO A 4 -31.30 -1.91 5.14
CA PRO A 4 -30.78 -3.15 5.67
C PRO A 4 -31.15 -3.29 7.15
N PHE A 5 -31.69 -4.45 7.49
CA PHE A 5 -32.11 -4.89 8.81
C PHE A 5 -30.88 -5.30 9.64
N PHE A 6 -29.90 -4.40 9.81
CA PHE A 6 -28.79 -4.59 10.75
C PHE A 6 -29.19 -3.92 12.06
N GLY A 7 -29.53 -4.72 13.08
CA GLY A 7 -29.97 -4.22 14.37
C GLY A 7 -28.96 -3.24 14.98
N GLY A 8 -29.45 -2.23 15.71
CA GLY A 8 -28.61 -1.18 16.31
C GLY A 8 -27.44 -1.72 17.16
N TRP A 9 -27.57 -2.93 17.70
CA TRP A 9 -26.52 -3.65 18.42
C TRP A 9 -25.29 -4.00 17.56
N MET A 10 -25.48 -4.42 16.30
CA MET A 10 -24.39 -4.72 15.38
C MET A 10 -23.69 -3.45 14.88
N SER A 11 -24.44 -2.37 14.69
CA SER A 11 -23.87 -1.05 14.36
C SER A 11 -23.06 -0.46 15.53
N MET A 12 -23.51 -0.68 16.77
CA MET A 12 -22.77 -0.27 17.96
C MET A 12 -21.48 -1.07 18.11
N GLY A 13 -21.54 -2.38 17.88
CA GLY A 13 -20.39 -3.28 17.93
C GLY A 13 -19.31 -2.95 16.88
N SER A 14 -19.71 -2.66 15.64
CA SER A 14 -18.76 -2.27 14.59
C SER A 14 -18.12 -0.91 14.88
N ALA A 15 -18.87 0.06 15.41
CA ALA A 15 -18.33 1.36 15.80
C ALA A 15 -17.30 1.25 16.93
N LEU A 16 -17.54 0.41 17.94
CA LEU A 16 -16.59 0.16 19.03
C LEU A 16 -15.31 -0.51 18.53
N LEU A 17 -15.42 -1.53 17.67
CA LEU A 17 -14.26 -2.18 17.06
C LEU A 17 -13.45 -1.23 16.18
N ALA A 18 -14.13 -0.43 15.34
CA ALA A 18 -13.46 0.61 14.55
C ALA A 18 -12.75 1.62 15.45
N GLY A 19 -13.39 2.05 16.54
CA GLY A 19 -12.78 2.91 17.55
C GLY A 19 -11.52 2.31 18.15
N LEU A 20 -11.58 1.05 18.60
CA LEU A 20 -10.45 0.32 19.19
C LEU A 20 -9.27 0.19 18.21
N LEU A 21 -9.55 -0.14 16.94
CA LEU A 21 -8.54 -0.25 15.90
C LEU A 21 -7.90 1.10 15.52
N CYS A 22 -8.64 2.19 15.66
CA CYS A 22 -8.15 3.55 15.40
C CYS A 22 -7.38 4.16 16.57
N ILE A 23 -7.40 3.58 17.78
CA ILE A 23 -6.66 4.11 18.94
C ILE A 23 -5.18 4.43 18.62
N PRO A 24 -4.36 3.49 18.09
CA PRO A 24 -2.94 3.78 17.85
C PRO A 24 -2.70 4.91 16.84
N THR A 25 -3.52 5.02 15.80
CA THR A 25 -3.40 6.10 14.81
C THR A 25 -3.83 7.44 15.40
N LEU A 26 -4.87 7.46 16.23
CA LEU A 26 -5.30 8.65 16.98
C LEU A 26 -4.25 9.11 17.99
N ILE A 27 -3.56 8.18 18.65
CA ILE A 27 -2.45 8.50 19.56
C ILE A 27 -1.33 9.21 18.78
N ILE A 28 -0.91 8.68 17.63
CA ILE A 28 0.13 9.31 16.80
C ILE A 28 -0.33 10.71 16.35
N LEU A 29 -1.59 10.86 15.96
CA LEU A 29 -2.15 12.16 15.57
C LEU A 29 -2.17 13.16 16.73
N ALA A 30 -2.53 12.72 17.93
CA ALA A 30 -2.51 13.56 19.14
C ALA A 30 -1.07 14.02 19.49
N HIS A 31 -0.07 13.18 19.22
CA HIS A 31 1.33 13.53 19.44
C HIS A 31 1.83 14.66 18.53
N LEU A 32 1.14 14.99 17.43
CA LEU A 32 1.48 16.15 16.60
C LEU A 32 1.30 17.50 17.33
N PHE A 33 0.45 17.53 18.36
CA PHE A 33 0.18 18.75 19.14
C PHE A 33 1.04 18.88 20.40
N VAL A 34 1.90 17.89 20.69
CA VAL A 34 2.86 17.94 21.80
C VAL A 34 4.11 18.69 21.33
N PRO A 35 4.69 19.62 22.12
CA PRO A 35 5.92 20.32 21.74
C PRO A 35 7.08 19.33 21.62
N MET A 36 7.36 18.91 20.38
CA MET A 36 8.54 18.13 20.03
C MET A 36 9.72 19.11 19.92
N GLY A 37 10.74 18.99 20.76
CA GLY A 37 11.85 19.95 20.87
C GLY A 37 12.76 20.07 19.62
N ASP A 38 14.00 20.53 19.82
CA ASP A 38 14.95 20.86 18.73
C ASP A 38 15.17 19.76 17.67
N THR A 39 15.03 18.48 18.05
CA THR A 39 15.12 17.33 17.14
C THR A 39 14.06 17.36 16.03
N TRP A 40 12.82 17.79 16.32
CA TRP A 40 11.75 17.87 15.33
C TRP A 40 12.01 18.98 14.32
N ASN A 41 12.47 20.14 14.79
CA ASN A 41 12.89 21.23 13.91
C ASN A 41 14.05 20.83 13.00
N HIS A 42 15.03 20.06 13.50
CA HIS A 42 16.10 19.56 12.66
C HIS A 42 15.61 18.56 11.59
N LEU A 43 14.72 17.63 11.97
CA LEU A 43 14.12 16.64 11.06
C LEU A 43 13.31 17.30 9.94
N VAL A 44 12.45 18.27 10.29
CA VAL A 44 11.61 19.01 9.34
C VAL A 44 12.46 19.76 8.31
N ASN A 45 13.52 20.44 8.77
CA ASN A 45 14.33 21.29 7.91
C ASN A 45 15.33 20.52 7.02
N THR A 46 15.74 19.31 7.41
CA THR A 46 16.82 18.60 6.69
C THR A 46 16.34 17.40 5.89
N VAL A 47 15.52 16.53 6.49
CA VAL A 47 15.25 15.21 5.93
C VAL A 47 13.79 15.00 5.56
N LEU A 48 12.85 15.68 6.21
CA LEU A 48 11.42 15.46 6.02
C LEU A 48 10.99 15.76 4.57
N VAL A 49 11.38 16.91 4.04
CA VAL A 49 11.09 17.30 2.65
C VAL A 49 11.69 16.29 1.68
N ARG A 50 12.94 15.88 1.91
CA ARG A 50 13.65 14.91 1.06
C ARG A 50 12.99 13.53 1.10
N TYR A 51 12.55 13.06 2.26
CA TYR A 51 11.85 11.78 2.38
C TYR A 51 10.49 11.83 1.69
N LEU A 52 9.71 12.89 1.92
CA LEU A 52 8.41 13.07 1.27
C LEU A 52 8.55 13.14 -0.26
N SER A 53 9.50 13.93 -0.77
CA SER A 53 9.71 14.06 -2.22
C SER A 53 10.15 12.75 -2.84
N ASN A 54 11.12 12.05 -2.23
CA ASN A 54 11.64 10.79 -2.77
C ASN A 54 10.57 9.70 -2.73
N THR A 55 9.85 9.54 -1.62
CA THR A 55 8.75 8.57 -1.52
C THR A 55 7.65 8.88 -2.53
N ALA A 56 7.27 10.14 -2.69
CA ALA A 56 6.25 10.53 -3.68
C ALA A 56 6.71 10.22 -5.12
N LEU A 57 7.95 10.57 -5.48
CA LEU A 57 8.51 10.28 -6.80
C LEU A 57 8.59 8.78 -7.07
N LEU A 58 9.07 7.99 -6.11
CA LEU A 58 9.15 6.54 -6.22
C LEU A 58 7.76 5.90 -6.33
N ALA A 59 6.82 6.33 -5.49
CA ALA A 59 5.45 5.83 -5.50
C ALA A 59 4.74 6.14 -6.83
N LEU A 60 4.92 7.35 -7.37
CA LEU A 60 4.38 7.72 -8.68
C LEU A 60 5.07 6.94 -9.80
N GLY A 61 6.39 6.80 -9.77
CA GLY A 61 7.14 6.04 -10.78
C GLY A 61 6.70 4.57 -10.83
N VAL A 62 6.69 3.89 -9.67
CA VAL A 62 6.24 2.50 -9.57
C VAL A 62 4.76 2.38 -9.90
N GLY A 63 3.92 3.31 -9.46
CA GLY A 63 2.50 3.34 -9.75
C GLY A 63 2.22 3.46 -11.25
N LEU A 64 2.90 4.34 -11.96
CA LEU A 64 2.73 4.51 -13.41
C LEU A 64 3.20 3.27 -14.19
N VAL A 65 4.37 2.72 -13.84
CA VAL A 65 4.90 1.52 -14.49
C VAL A 65 3.98 0.31 -14.21
N GLY A 66 3.54 0.16 -12.96
CA GLY A 66 2.64 -0.91 -12.56
C GLY A 66 1.26 -0.81 -13.21
N LEU A 67 0.68 0.39 -13.28
CA LEU A 67 -0.61 0.62 -13.93
C LEU A 67 -0.53 0.38 -15.44
N THR A 68 0.51 0.86 -16.10
CA THR A 68 0.64 0.69 -17.56
C THR A 68 0.82 -0.79 -17.93
N ILE A 69 1.77 -1.48 -17.31
CA ILE A 69 2.01 -2.91 -17.57
C ILE A 69 0.81 -3.75 -17.10
N GLY A 70 0.27 -3.48 -15.92
CA GLY A 70 -0.88 -4.19 -15.36
C GLY A 70 -2.16 -4.01 -16.19
N ALA A 71 -2.48 -2.79 -16.61
CA ALA A 71 -3.65 -2.52 -17.42
C ALA A 71 -3.53 -3.15 -18.82
N VAL A 72 -2.36 -3.07 -19.45
CA VAL A 72 -2.14 -3.68 -20.78
C VAL A 72 -2.25 -5.20 -20.70
N THR A 73 -1.59 -5.84 -19.72
CA THR A 73 -1.65 -7.30 -19.55
C THR A 73 -3.06 -7.79 -19.20
N ALA A 74 -3.78 -7.07 -18.34
CA ALA A 74 -5.17 -7.37 -18.01
C ALA A 74 -6.10 -7.21 -19.23
N TRP A 75 -5.94 -6.13 -20.01
CA TRP A 75 -6.73 -5.89 -21.22
C TRP A 75 -6.50 -6.97 -22.27
N LEU A 76 -5.25 -7.39 -22.49
CA LEU A 76 -4.93 -8.47 -23.42
C LEU A 76 -5.57 -9.80 -23.00
N CYS A 77 -5.54 -10.14 -21.70
CA CYS A 77 -6.18 -11.37 -21.22
C CYS A 77 -7.71 -11.31 -21.30
N ALA A 78 -8.31 -10.13 -21.15
CA ALA A 78 -9.77 -9.97 -21.22
C ALA A 78 -10.32 -10.08 -22.66
N ILE A 79 -9.60 -9.56 -23.65
CA ILE A 79 -10.04 -9.54 -25.06
C ILE A 79 -9.55 -10.74 -25.87
N PHE A 80 -8.32 -11.21 -25.66
CA PHE A 80 -7.72 -12.25 -26.49
C PHE A 80 -7.67 -13.61 -25.79
N ARG A 81 -8.15 -14.66 -26.48
CA ARG A 81 -8.01 -16.06 -26.05
C ARG A 81 -6.80 -16.69 -26.72
N PHE A 82 -5.63 -16.56 -26.10
CA PHE A 82 -4.39 -17.19 -26.56
C PHE A 82 -4.11 -18.51 -25.81
N PRO A 83 -3.37 -19.47 -26.41
CA PRO A 83 -2.94 -20.68 -25.71
C PRO A 83 -2.00 -20.30 -24.57
N GLY A 84 -2.47 -20.41 -23.32
CA GLY A 84 -1.77 -19.95 -22.11
C GLY A 84 -2.53 -18.91 -21.28
N HIS A 85 -3.71 -18.46 -21.74
CA HIS A 85 -4.56 -17.48 -21.03
C HIS A 85 -4.83 -17.85 -19.56
N GLY A 86 -5.10 -19.12 -19.25
CA GLY A 86 -5.38 -19.56 -17.88
C GLY A 86 -4.21 -19.36 -16.92
N ILE A 87 -2.96 -19.52 -17.40
CA ILE A 87 -1.76 -19.34 -16.59
C ILE A 87 -1.56 -17.84 -16.30
N LEU A 88 -1.67 -16.97 -17.31
CA LEU A 88 -1.51 -15.53 -17.12
C LEU A 88 -2.61 -14.92 -16.24
N HIS A 89 -3.85 -15.38 -16.38
CA HIS A 89 -4.95 -14.95 -15.52
C HIS A 89 -4.66 -15.27 -14.04
N TRP A 90 -4.11 -16.46 -13.76
CA TRP A 90 -3.73 -16.84 -12.40
C TRP A 90 -2.46 -16.11 -11.92
N ALA A 91 -1.47 -15.96 -12.80
CA ALA A 91 -0.21 -15.27 -12.49
C ALA A 91 -0.42 -13.80 -12.12
N LEU A 92 -1.45 -13.11 -12.63
CA LEU A 92 -1.80 -11.74 -12.23
C LEU A 92 -2.19 -11.63 -10.75
N LEU A 93 -2.67 -12.72 -10.14
CA LEU A 93 -3.01 -12.77 -8.71
C LEU A 93 -1.80 -13.13 -7.84
N LEU A 94 -0.78 -13.75 -8.41
CA LEU A 94 0.40 -14.23 -7.69
C LEU A 94 1.18 -13.12 -6.95
N PRO A 95 1.39 -11.92 -7.51
CA PRO A 95 2.04 -10.81 -6.81
C PRO A 95 1.36 -10.41 -5.49
N LEU A 96 0.03 -10.59 -5.39
CA LEU A 96 -0.72 -10.26 -4.17
C LEU A 96 -0.52 -11.29 -3.05
N ALA A 97 -0.14 -12.53 -3.41
CA ALA A 97 0.11 -13.59 -2.44
C ALA A 97 1.55 -13.58 -1.91
N VAL A 98 2.50 -12.98 -2.64
CA VAL A 98 3.91 -12.95 -2.26
C VAL A 98 4.14 -11.90 -1.16
N PRO A 99 4.76 -12.27 -0.03
CA PRO A 99 5.11 -11.31 1.01
C PRO A 99 6.12 -10.28 0.49
N THR A 100 5.88 -9.00 0.78
CA THR A 100 6.74 -7.89 0.29
C THR A 100 8.20 -8.03 0.72
N TYR A 101 8.46 -8.58 1.91
CA TYR A 101 9.83 -8.78 2.39
C TYR A 101 10.59 -9.80 1.54
N ALA A 102 9.92 -10.86 1.08
CA ALA A 102 10.55 -11.93 0.32
C ALA A 102 10.98 -11.41 -1.06
N THR A 103 10.09 -10.66 -1.73
CA THR A 103 10.40 -9.98 -3.00
C THR A 103 11.54 -8.99 -2.86
N ALA A 104 11.59 -8.21 -1.78
CA ALA A 104 12.67 -7.25 -1.54
C ALA A 104 14.04 -7.94 -1.46
N PHE A 105 14.16 -9.04 -0.70
CA PHE A 105 15.42 -9.78 -0.60
C PHE A 105 15.81 -10.48 -1.90
N SER A 106 14.84 -11.02 -2.64
CA SER A 106 15.12 -11.57 -3.97
C SER A 106 15.66 -10.52 -4.93
N TYR A 107 15.05 -9.32 -4.97
CA TYR A 107 15.56 -8.23 -5.80
C TYR A 107 16.91 -7.70 -5.32
N ALA A 108 17.12 -7.60 -4.01
CA ALA A 108 18.42 -7.25 -3.46
C ALA A 108 19.49 -8.22 -3.96
N GLY A 109 19.29 -9.53 -3.84
CA GLY A 109 20.25 -10.52 -4.35
C GLY A 109 20.47 -10.50 -5.87
N LEU A 110 19.46 -10.09 -6.66
CA LEU A 110 19.59 -9.94 -8.12
C LEU A 110 20.33 -8.66 -8.54
N CYS A 111 20.19 -7.59 -7.74
CA CYS A 111 20.76 -6.27 -8.03
C CYS A 111 22.01 -5.95 -7.20
N GLU A 112 22.38 -6.81 -6.25
CA GLU A 112 23.59 -6.68 -5.46
C GLU A 112 24.80 -6.93 -6.34
N PHE A 113 25.76 -6.02 -6.27
CA PHE A 113 26.99 -6.09 -7.03
C PHE A 113 27.88 -7.19 -6.43
N SER A 114 28.08 -8.31 -7.15
CA SER A 114 28.78 -9.49 -6.61
C SER A 114 30.28 -9.34 -6.36
N GLY A 115 30.92 -8.26 -6.82
CA GLY A 115 32.39 -8.12 -6.77
C GLY A 115 33.06 -8.91 -7.88
#